data_AF-A0A3M7IUL9-F1
#
_entry.id   AF-A0A3M7IUL9-F1
#
_cell.length_a   1.000
_cell.length_b   1.000
_cell.length_c   1.000
_cell.angle_alpha   90.00
_cell.angle_beta   90.00
_cell.angle_gamma   90.00
#
_symmetry.space_group_name_H-M   'P 1'
#
loop_
_entity.id
_entity.type
_entity.pdbx_description
1 polymer ?
#
loop_
_entity_poly.entity_id
_entity_poly.type
_entity_poly.pdbx_seq_one_letter_code
_entity_poly.pdbx_strand_id
1 'polypeptide(L)'
;MSYSNNSRADLHNGIVQQWTPRPGPSPRSGSHTPADDEDDYAAAHGDGANGYHIVDAEGAPASPPITEDDERWWRDQERNEAIMRGVEEMQITRPRGHKVSFHYNSQVEDMHFGKTHPMKPWRLTLTKHLVLGYGLQYAMDTYQAVAAGKDQVRAFHDSDYVDFLSEVSPQTFEQLCQIERFAKHAPPKHEHDSVDLGPFNLSTSPGADCPVFDGMSTYLFLYTGATLAATHQLTTQNSDIAINWSGGLHHAHKSEASGFCYINDIVLAILDMLRVYARVLYIDIDVHHGDGVEEAFQRQPRVMTLSYHRYGPYDDTGHKFFPGTGDLTDVGLRGTVGEHFALNVPIPSGIDDRQYKYLFESTTSRAIEAFDPSAIVLQ
;
A
#
# COMPACT_ATOMS: atom_id res chain seq x y z
N MET A 1 18.31 20.70 -38.39
CA MET A 1 19.27 19.63 -38.08
C MET A 1 18.86 19.01 -36.75
N SER A 2 18.52 17.72 -36.80
CA SER A 2 18.25 16.72 -35.75
C SER A 2 17.80 17.15 -34.35
N TYR A 3 16.55 16.80 -34.04
CA TYR A 3 16.07 16.47 -32.69
C TYR A 3 16.77 15.20 -32.18
N SER A 4 17.34 15.24 -30.98
CA SER A 4 17.79 14.02 -30.28
C SER A 4 16.70 13.53 -29.32
N ASN A 5 16.19 12.34 -29.61
CA ASN A 5 15.33 11.53 -28.76
C ASN A 5 15.92 11.38 -27.34
N ASN A 6 15.18 11.77 -26.32
CA ASN A 6 15.38 11.28 -24.97
C ASN A 6 14.60 9.96 -24.83
N SER A 7 15.33 8.86 -24.70
CA SER A 7 14.81 7.52 -24.48
C SER A 7 14.01 7.47 -23.18
N ARG A 8 12.74 7.06 -23.28
CA ARG A 8 11.95 6.57 -22.15
C ARG A 8 12.72 5.47 -21.44
N ALA A 9 12.84 5.55 -20.12
CA ALA A 9 13.32 4.45 -19.31
C ALA A 9 12.34 3.27 -19.46
N ASP A 10 12.82 2.17 -20.03
CA ASP A 10 12.13 0.89 -20.02
C ASP A 10 12.13 0.36 -18.58
N LEU A 11 11.06 0.67 -17.84
CA LEU A 11 10.74 0.02 -16.57
C LEU A 11 10.19 -1.38 -16.87
N HIS A 12 11.07 -2.35 -17.02
CA HIS A 12 10.67 -3.76 -17.03
C HIS A 12 10.27 -4.18 -15.61
N ASN A 13 8.99 -3.97 -15.27
CA ASN A 13 8.35 -4.63 -14.14
C ASN A 13 8.19 -6.12 -14.48
N GLY A 14 8.91 -6.98 -13.76
CA GLY A 14 8.77 -8.43 -13.92
C GLY A 14 7.43 -8.91 -13.35
N ILE A 15 6.69 -9.71 -14.11
CA ILE A 15 5.55 -10.46 -13.56
C ILE A 15 6.12 -11.50 -12.60
N VAL A 16 5.72 -11.44 -11.33
CA VAL A 16 6.22 -12.37 -10.30
C VAL A 16 5.61 -13.76 -10.49
N GLN A 17 4.38 -13.84 -11.06
CA GLN A 17 3.73 -15.12 -11.36
C GLN A 17 2.71 -14.98 -12.51
N GLN A 18 2.91 -15.73 -13.61
CA GLN A 18 1.87 -15.96 -14.62
C GLN A 18 1.27 -17.35 -14.41
N TRP A 19 -0.04 -17.44 -14.19
CA TRP A 19 -0.72 -18.73 -14.12
C TRP A 19 -1.00 -19.26 -15.53
N THR A 20 -0.48 -20.45 -15.83
CA THR A 20 -0.91 -21.26 -16.97
C THR A 20 -1.55 -22.54 -16.44
N PRO A 21 -2.78 -22.89 -16.85
CA PRO A 21 -3.38 -24.15 -16.44
C PRO A 21 -2.55 -25.30 -17.01
N ARG A 22 -1.85 -26.05 -16.15
CA ARG A 22 -1.29 -27.35 -16.55
C ARG A 22 -2.37 -28.43 -16.39
N PRO A 23 -2.56 -29.32 -17.38
CA PRO A 23 -3.37 -30.51 -17.18
C PRO A 23 -2.72 -31.36 -16.08
N GLY A 24 -3.50 -31.70 -15.05
CA GLY A 24 -3.01 -32.39 -13.86
C GLY A 24 -2.33 -33.73 -14.15
N PRO A 25 -1.35 -34.16 -13.32
CA PRO A 25 -0.71 -35.44 -13.48
C PRO A 25 -1.68 -36.58 -13.12
N SER A 26 -1.72 -37.62 -13.96
CA SER A 26 -2.43 -38.88 -13.62
C SER A 26 -1.80 -39.52 -12.38
N PRO A 27 -2.61 -40.03 -11.43
CA PRO A 27 -2.08 -40.64 -10.21
C PRO A 27 -1.39 -41.96 -10.54
N ARG A 28 -0.11 -42.08 -10.18
CA ARG A 28 0.56 -43.38 -10.08
C ARG A 28 0.35 -43.93 -8.68
N SER A 29 -0.20 -45.14 -8.63
CA SER A 29 -0.44 -45.95 -7.43
C SER A 29 0.88 -46.34 -6.75
N GLY A 30 1.00 -46.07 -5.45
CA GLY A 30 2.04 -46.61 -4.58
C GLY A 30 1.52 -46.68 -3.15
N SER A 31 1.21 -47.89 -2.70
CA SER A 31 0.73 -48.20 -1.36
C SER A 31 1.87 -48.19 -0.34
N HIS A 32 1.70 -47.49 0.79
CA HIS A 32 2.49 -47.76 2.00
C HIS A 32 1.56 -47.77 3.23
N THR A 33 1.51 -48.93 3.87
CA THR A 33 1.01 -49.15 5.23
C THR A 33 2.16 -48.98 6.23
N PRO A 34 1.95 -48.34 7.39
CA PRO A 34 2.93 -48.32 8.48
C PRO A 34 2.74 -49.54 9.40
N ALA A 35 3.85 -50.09 9.88
CA ALA A 35 3.85 -51.08 10.97
C ALA A 35 4.61 -50.47 12.15
N ASP A 36 3.90 -50.43 13.28
CA ASP A 36 4.42 -50.28 14.63
C ASP A 36 5.26 -51.50 15.01
N ASP A 37 6.22 -51.32 15.92
CA ASP A 37 6.44 -52.23 17.06
C ASP A 37 7.48 -51.63 18.02
N GLU A 38 7.05 -51.43 19.27
CA GLU A 38 7.87 -51.28 20.47
C GLU A 38 8.43 -52.65 20.90
N ASP A 39 9.61 -52.71 21.52
CA ASP A 39 9.83 -53.57 22.69
C ASP A 39 11.15 -53.27 23.44
N ASP A 40 11.02 -53.37 24.76
CA ASP A 40 11.96 -53.15 25.88
C ASP A 40 13.14 -54.15 25.99
N TYR A 41 14.26 -53.76 26.61
CA TYR A 41 14.77 -54.30 27.90
C TYR A 41 16.26 -53.96 28.22
N ALA A 42 16.43 -53.27 29.35
CA ALA A 42 17.38 -53.47 30.47
C ALA A 42 18.93 -53.41 30.35
N ALA A 43 19.48 -52.76 31.38
CA ALA A 43 20.85 -52.39 31.70
C ALA A 43 21.79 -53.52 32.19
N ALA A 44 23.11 -53.33 32.01
CA ALA A 44 24.17 -53.80 32.91
C ALA A 44 25.46 -52.96 32.79
N HIS A 45 26.11 -52.71 33.93
CA HIS A 45 27.31 -51.91 34.16
C HIS A 45 28.63 -52.46 33.57
N GLY A 46 29.57 -51.56 33.24
CA GLY A 46 31.00 -51.88 33.09
C GLY A 46 31.87 -50.67 32.70
N ASP A 47 32.70 -50.19 33.63
CA ASP A 47 33.76 -49.19 33.42
C ASP A 47 34.86 -49.71 32.47
N GLY A 48 35.41 -48.86 31.61
CA GLY A 48 36.66 -49.13 30.89
C GLY A 48 36.86 -48.30 29.63
N ALA A 49 37.75 -47.32 29.71
CA ALA A 49 38.22 -46.52 28.58
C ALA A 49 38.98 -47.36 27.54
N ASN A 50 38.54 -47.33 26.28
CA ASN A 50 39.38 -47.17 25.07
C ASN A 50 38.54 -47.22 23.79
N GLY A 51 39.02 -46.52 22.77
CA GLY A 51 38.30 -46.14 21.54
C GLY A 51 37.61 -47.26 20.77
N TYR A 52 36.43 -46.93 20.27
CA TYR A 52 35.66 -47.74 19.35
C TYR A 52 35.70 -47.13 17.95
N HIS A 53 36.36 -47.84 17.04
CA HIS A 53 35.90 -47.94 15.66
C HIS A 53 34.62 -48.78 15.67
N ILE A 54 33.48 -48.18 15.36
CA ILE A 54 32.28 -48.90 14.92
C ILE A 54 32.12 -48.59 13.43
N VAL A 55 32.35 -49.62 12.64
CA VAL A 55 31.93 -49.73 11.24
C VAL A 55 30.45 -50.10 11.27
N ASP A 56 29.57 -49.14 10.99
CA ASP A 56 28.18 -49.46 10.70
C ASP A 56 28.08 -50.08 9.31
N ALA A 57 27.49 -51.26 9.29
CA ALA A 57 27.12 -52.01 8.12
C ALA A 57 25.83 -51.41 7.55
N GLU A 58 25.94 -50.55 6.54
CA GLU A 58 25.09 -50.48 5.35
C GLU A 58 25.54 -49.25 4.53
N GLY A 59 25.93 -49.48 3.28
CA GLY A 59 26.54 -48.48 2.40
C GLY A 59 25.56 -47.44 1.85
N ALA A 60 24.72 -46.84 2.69
CA ALA A 60 23.98 -45.63 2.37
C ALA A 60 24.69 -44.43 3.04
N PRO A 61 25.06 -43.38 2.29
CA PRO A 61 25.54 -42.16 2.94
C PRO A 61 24.44 -41.66 3.87
N ALA A 62 24.80 -41.35 5.12
CA ALA A 62 23.88 -40.69 6.05
C ALA A 62 23.27 -39.48 5.35
N SER A 63 21.94 -39.40 5.28
CA SER A 63 21.24 -38.23 4.75
C SER A 63 21.81 -37.00 5.45
N PRO A 64 22.30 -35.99 4.71
CA PRO A 64 22.82 -34.79 5.34
C PRO A 64 21.76 -34.19 6.28
N PRO A 65 22.16 -33.63 7.43
CA PRO A 65 21.23 -32.99 8.35
C PRO A 65 20.44 -31.92 7.60
N ILE A 66 19.12 -31.92 7.79
CA ILE A 66 18.21 -30.93 7.20
C ILE A 66 18.72 -29.54 7.60
N THR A 67 18.97 -28.70 6.61
CA THR A 67 19.42 -27.32 6.83
C THR A 67 18.22 -26.41 7.09
N GLU A 68 18.44 -25.20 7.64
CA GLU A 68 17.37 -24.19 7.75
C GLU A 68 16.74 -23.83 6.38
N ASP A 69 17.52 -23.92 5.31
CA ASP A 69 17.05 -23.70 3.93
C ASP A 69 16.17 -24.86 3.45
N ASP A 70 16.50 -26.09 3.81
CA ASP A 70 15.68 -27.27 3.53
C ASP A 70 14.35 -27.22 4.31
N GLU A 71 14.39 -26.87 5.61
CA GLU A 71 13.17 -26.68 6.41
C GLU A 71 12.27 -25.57 5.85
N ARG A 72 12.87 -24.46 5.41
CA ARG A 72 12.16 -23.37 4.74
C ARG A 72 11.52 -23.84 3.44
N TRP A 73 12.26 -24.59 2.63
CA TRP A 73 11.77 -25.15 1.38
C TRP A 73 10.58 -26.10 1.61
N TRP A 74 10.67 -27.01 2.59
CA TRP A 74 9.58 -27.92 2.94
C TRP A 74 8.35 -27.19 3.49
N ARG A 75 8.53 -26.23 4.41
CA ARG A 75 7.41 -25.40 4.91
C ARG A 75 6.76 -24.62 3.78
N ASP A 76 7.52 -24.14 2.82
CA ASP A 76 6.99 -23.46 1.65
C ASP A 76 6.21 -24.43 0.75
N GLN A 77 6.65 -25.69 0.58
CA GLN A 77 5.90 -26.73 -0.15
C GLN A 77 4.58 -27.06 0.55
N GLU A 78 4.60 -27.41 1.83
CA GLU A 78 3.39 -27.75 2.61
C GLU A 78 2.38 -26.58 2.61
N ARG A 79 2.88 -25.35 2.78
CA ARG A 79 2.06 -24.13 2.70
C ARG A 79 1.46 -23.97 1.31
N ASN A 80 2.25 -24.15 0.26
CA ASN A 80 1.77 -24.02 -1.12
C ASN A 80 0.71 -25.08 -1.45
N GLU A 81 0.90 -26.32 -1.01
CA GLU A 81 -0.10 -27.37 -1.17
C GLU A 81 -1.40 -27.05 -0.44
N ALA A 82 -1.31 -26.53 0.79
CA ALA A 82 -2.50 -26.10 1.54
C ALA A 82 -3.24 -24.95 0.83
N ILE A 83 -2.51 -23.96 0.32
CA ILE A 83 -3.09 -22.86 -0.48
C ILE A 83 -3.77 -23.43 -1.73
N MET A 84 -3.12 -24.34 -2.45
CA MET A 84 -3.68 -24.93 -3.68
C MET A 84 -4.94 -25.77 -3.40
N ARG A 85 -4.98 -26.52 -2.30
CA ARG A 85 -6.22 -27.19 -1.86
C ARG A 85 -7.33 -26.17 -1.60
N GLY A 86 -7.04 -25.08 -0.90
CA GLY A 86 -7.99 -23.99 -0.67
C GLY A 86 -8.49 -23.34 -1.96
N VAL A 87 -7.61 -23.11 -2.93
CA VAL A 87 -7.96 -22.59 -4.26
C VAL A 87 -8.95 -23.50 -4.97
N GLU A 88 -8.72 -24.82 -4.94
CA GLU A 88 -9.60 -25.81 -5.54
C GLU A 88 -10.94 -25.91 -4.80
N GLU A 89 -10.93 -25.99 -3.47
CA GLU A 89 -12.12 -26.09 -2.62
C GLU A 89 -13.03 -24.87 -2.73
N MET A 90 -12.45 -23.66 -2.72
CA MET A 90 -13.19 -22.39 -2.86
C MET A 90 -13.46 -22.01 -4.32
N GLN A 91 -12.98 -22.80 -5.28
CA GLN A 91 -13.12 -22.55 -6.72
C GLN A 91 -12.60 -21.16 -7.14
N ILE A 92 -11.47 -20.75 -6.56
CA ILE A 92 -10.85 -19.46 -6.87
C ILE A 92 -10.42 -19.46 -8.33
N THR A 93 -11.03 -18.56 -9.11
CA THR A 93 -10.76 -18.38 -10.53
C THR A 93 -10.65 -16.91 -10.86
N ARG A 94 -10.00 -16.58 -11.99
CA ARG A 94 -9.97 -15.21 -12.49
C ARG A 94 -11.40 -14.70 -12.72
N PRO A 95 -11.70 -13.45 -12.33
CA PRO A 95 -13.02 -12.87 -12.52
C PRO A 95 -13.37 -12.78 -14.00
N ARG A 96 -14.63 -13.08 -14.34
CA ARG A 96 -15.10 -13.01 -15.72
C ARG A 96 -15.28 -11.56 -16.15
N GLY A 97 -14.76 -11.23 -17.32
CA GLY A 97 -14.93 -9.89 -17.93
C GLY A 97 -14.01 -8.81 -17.38
N HIS A 98 -13.12 -9.13 -16.43
CA HIS A 98 -12.18 -8.17 -15.86
C HIS A 98 -10.78 -8.76 -15.70
N LYS A 99 -9.77 -7.98 -16.08
CA LYS A 99 -8.36 -8.22 -15.80
C LYS A 99 -7.98 -7.47 -14.53
N VAL A 100 -7.60 -8.21 -13.49
CA VAL A 100 -7.27 -7.64 -12.18
C VAL A 100 -5.77 -7.77 -11.95
N SER A 101 -5.15 -6.69 -11.47
CA SER A 101 -3.74 -6.67 -11.09
C SER A 101 -3.55 -6.17 -9.66
N PHE A 102 -2.58 -6.75 -8.95
CA PHE A 102 -2.22 -6.38 -7.58
C PHE A 102 -0.75 -5.98 -7.53
N HIS A 103 -0.50 -4.77 -7.03
CA HIS A 103 0.82 -4.13 -7.01
C HIS A 103 1.26 -3.94 -5.57
N TYR A 104 2.42 -4.48 -5.23
CA TYR A 104 2.97 -4.36 -3.88
C TYR A 104 4.50 -4.32 -3.91
N ASN A 105 5.11 -3.83 -2.84
CA ASN A 105 6.53 -4.03 -2.59
C ASN A 105 6.71 -4.37 -1.11
N SER A 106 7.27 -5.55 -0.80
CA SER A 106 7.35 -6.03 0.57
C SER A 106 8.26 -5.18 1.47
N GLN A 107 9.12 -4.33 0.91
CA GLN A 107 9.96 -3.43 1.71
C GLN A 107 9.16 -2.36 2.47
N VAL A 108 7.88 -2.14 2.13
CA VAL A 108 7.00 -1.24 2.91
C VAL A 108 6.58 -1.84 4.26
N GLU A 109 6.74 -3.15 4.43
CA GLU A 109 6.25 -3.92 5.59
C GLU A 109 7.09 -3.71 6.85
N ASP A 110 8.38 -3.43 6.67
CA ASP A 110 9.34 -3.23 7.77
C ASP A 110 9.28 -1.82 8.38
N MET A 111 8.38 -0.96 7.89
CA MET A 111 8.33 0.46 8.23
C MET A 111 7.54 0.71 9.51
N HIS A 112 8.08 1.59 10.36
CA HIS A 112 7.52 1.85 11.69
C HIS A 112 7.60 3.33 12.06
N PHE A 113 6.45 4.00 12.06
CA PHE A 113 6.31 5.45 12.30
C PHE A 113 6.69 5.91 13.72
N GLY A 114 6.80 4.98 14.66
CA GLY A 114 7.09 5.27 16.06
C GLY A 114 6.23 4.45 17.00
N LYS A 115 6.72 4.25 18.23
CA LYS A 115 6.13 3.31 19.20
C LYS A 115 4.65 3.60 19.45
N THR A 116 4.31 4.86 19.70
CA THR A 116 2.97 5.33 20.04
C THR A 116 2.16 5.80 18.84
N HIS A 117 2.75 5.86 17.64
CA HIS A 117 2.10 6.39 16.46
C HIS A 117 1.02 5.42 15.94
N PRO A 118 -0.20 5.88 15.58
CA PRO A 118 -1.31 4.98 15.20
C PRO A 118 -1.13 4.35 13.81
N MET A 119 -0.51 5.04 12.85
CA MET A 119 -0.19 4.45 11.54
C MET A 119 0.82 3.30 11.69
N LYS A 120 0.40 2.08 11.36
CA LYS A 120 1.22 0.86 11.37
C LYS A 120 1.26 0.23 9.97
N PRO A 121 2.30 0.48 9.16
CA PRO A 121 2.48 -0.15 7.84
C PRO A 121 2.39 -1.68 7.86
N TRP A 122 2.70 -2.32 9.00
CA TRP A 122 2.52 -3.75 9.24
C TRP A 122 1.12 -4.30 8.90
N ARG A 123 0.07 -3.46 8.91
CA ARG A 123 -1.27 -3.86 8.42
C ARG A 123 -1.23 -4.41 6.99
N LEU A 124 -0.30 -3.92 6.16
CA LEU A 124 -0.10 -4.37 4.79
C LEU A 124 0.44 -5.80 4.73
N THR A 125 1.32 -6.18 5.65
CA THR A 125 1.81 -7.55 5.82
C THR A 125 0.66 -8.51 6.11
N LEU A 126 -0.23 -8.13 7.03
CA LEU A 126 -1.40 -8.92 7.40
C LEU A 126 -2.34 -9.11 6.19
N THR A 127 -2.67 -8.03 5.48
CA THR A 127 -3.51 -8.09 4.28
C THR A 127 -2.87 -8.96 3.20
N LYS A 128 -1.57 -8.77 2.91
CA LYS A 128 -0.83 -9.58 1.93
C LYS A 128 -0.87 -11.06 2.29
N HIS A 129 -0.62 -11.41 3.56
CA HIS A 129 -0.62 -12.81 4.00
C HIS A 129 -2.01 -13.45 3.87
N LEU A 130 -3.10 -12.71 4.14
CA LEU A 130 -4.45 -13.20 3.89
C LEU A 130 -4.73 -13.38 2.40
N VAL A 131 -4.36 -12.41 1.56
CA VAL A 131 -4.49 -12.50 0.10
C VAL A 131 -3.77 -13.73 -0.44
N LEU A 132 -2.52 -13.95 -0.01
CA LEU A 132 -1.71 -15.09 -0.45
C LEU A 132 -2.20 -16.42 0.14
N GLY A 133 -2.61 -16.43 1.41
CA GLY A 133 -3.08 -17.59 2.13
C GLY A 133 -4.43 -18.12 1.62
N TYR A 134 -5.33 -17.22 1.19
CA TYR A 134 -6.58 -17.60 0.51
C TYR A 134 -6.38 -17.99 -0.96
N GLY A 135 -5.17 -17.83 -1.50
CA GLY A 135 -4.90 -18.14 -2.91
C GLY A 135 -5.43 -17.10 -3.89
N LEU A 136 -5.77 -15.88 -3.44
CA LEU A 136 -6.33 -14.84 -4.30
C LEU A 136 -5.34 -14.36 -5.37
N GLN A 137 -4.04 -14.56 -5.19
CA GLN A 137 -3.00 -14.33 -6.20
C GLN A 137 -3.23 -15.14 -7.48
N TYR A 138 -3.99 -16.23 -7.45
CA TYR A 138 -4.34 -16.99 -8.65
C TYR A 138 -5.51 -16.39 -9.43
N ALA A 139 -6.27 -15.47 -8.82
CA ALA A 139 -7.37 -14.75 -9.47
C ALA A 139 -6.93 -13.44 -10.14
N MET A 140 -5.67 -13.03 -9.99
CA MET A 140 -5.14 -11.75 -10.47
C MET A 140 -3.68 -11.84 -10.94
N ASP A 141 -3.21 -10.82 -11.64
CA ASP A 141 -1.79 -10.67 -11.99
C ASP A 141 -1.06 -9.93 -10.85
N THR A 142 0.03 -10.49 -10.33
CA THR A 142 0.78 -9.90 -9.21
C THR A 142 2.09 -9.25 -9.69
N TYR A 143 2.33 -8.04 -9.24
CA TYR A 143 3.49 -7.23 -9.61
C TYR A 143 4.23 -6.76 -8.37
N GLN A 144 5.55 -6.95 -8.38
CA GLN A 144 6.43 -6.27 -7.46
C GLN A 144 6.74 -4.87 -8.01
N ALA A 145 6.20 -3.86 -7.36
CA ALA A 145 6.40 -2.47 -7.79
C ALA A 145 7.79 -1.96 -7.41
N VAL A 146 8.35 -1.08 -8.23
CA VAL A 146 9.58 -0.34 -7.95
C VAL A 146 9.27 1.02 -7.34
N ALA A 147 10.24 1.61 -6.64
CA ALA A 147 10.10 2.96 -6.11
C ALA A 147 9.89 4.00 -7.23
N ALA A 148 9.08 5.02 -6.95
CA ALA A 148 8.95 6.17 -7.83
C ALA A 148 10.28 6.94 -7.91
N GLY A 149 10.53 7.58 -9.06
CA GLY A 149 11.59 8.57 -9.20
C GLY A 149 11.18 9.95 -8.68
N LYS A 150 12.14 10.77 -8.24
CA LYS A 150 11.89 12.14 -7.78
C LYS A 150 11.10 12.97 -8.80
N ASP A 151 11.39 12.82 -10.09
CA ASP A 151 10.69 13.56 -11.15
C ASP A 151 9.22 13.17 -11.30
N GLN A 152 8.86 11.92 -10.99
CA GLN A 152 7.46 11.50 -10.96
C GLN A 152 6.74 12.16 -9.79
N VAL A 153 7.36 12.23 -8.62
CA VAL A 153 6.79 12.88 -7.43
C VAL A 153 6.65 14.40 -7.63
N ARG A 154 7.63 15.03 -8.30
CA ARG A 154 7.61 16.46 -8.67
C ARG A 154 6.54 16.83 -9.70
N ALA A 155 5.83 15.86 -10.28
CA ALA A 155 4.69 16.17 -11.15
C ALA A 155 3.57 16.90 -10.39
N PHE A 156 3.49 16.70 -9.06
CA PHE A 156 2.58 17.43 -8.18
C PHE A 156 3.35 18.23 -7.13
N HIS A 157 4.24 17.60 -6.37
CA HIS A 157 4.89 18.20 -5.21
C HIS A 157 6.00 19.18 -5.57
N ASP A 158 6.20 20.19 -4.73
CA ASP A 158 7.27 21.17 -4.92
C ASP A 158 8.66 20.55 -4.82
N SER A 159 9.61 21.04 -5.63
CA SER A 159 10.96 20.48 -5.72
C SER A 159 11.72 20.47 -4.39
N ASP A 160 11.63 21.56 -3.60
CA ASP A 160 12.28 21.63 -2.29
C ASP A 160 11.68 20.59 -1.32
N TYR A 161 10.38 20.33 -1.39
CA TYR A 161 9.72 19.33 -0.56
C TYR A 161 10.17 17.91 -0.93
N VAL A 162 10.19 17.58 -2.23
CA VAL A 162 10.65 16.27 -2.72
C VAL A 162 12.13 16.04 -2.41
N ASP A 163 12.97 17.07 -2.54
CA ASP A 163 14.38 17.00 -2.16
C ASP A 163 14.52 16.67 -0.67
N PHE A 164 13.80 17.38 0.19
CA PHE A 164 13.80 17.13 1.63
C PHE A 164 13.36 15.70 1.96
N LEU A 165 12.19 15.27 1.46
CA LEU A 165 11.64 13.92 1.70
C LEU A 165 12.59 12.80 1.24
N SER A 166 13.37 13.05 0.20
CA SER A 166 14.28 12.06 -0.35
C SER A 166 15.54 11.82 0.49
N GLU A 167 15.91 12.77 1.35
CA GLU A 167 17.15 12.77 2.13
C GLU A 167 16.92 12.68 3.63
N VAL A 168 15.72 13.03 4.10
CA VAL A 168 15.42 13.10 5.52
C VAL A 168 15.37 11.72 6.18
N SER A 169 16.05 11.63 7.31
CA SER A 169 16.05 10.54 8.27
C SER A 169 16.22 11.11 9.67
N PRO A 170 16.03 10.32 10.74
CA PRO A 170 16.29 10.79 12.10
C PRO A 170 17.72 11.34 12.30
N GLN A 171 18.69 10.86 11.52
CA GLN A 171 20.09 11.28 11.60
C GLN A 171 20.38 12.55 10.77
N THR A 172 19.64 12.80 9.69
CA THR A 172 19.86 13.96 8.81
C THR A 172 18.93 15.14 9.11
N PHE A 173 17.83 14.92 9.84
CA PHE A 173 16.79 15.92 10.06
C PHE A 173 17.32 17.25 10.59
N GLU A 174 18.11 17.27 11.66
CA GLU A 174 18.63 18.50 12.25
C GLU A 174 19.49 19.30 11.26
N GLN A 175 20.32 18.62 10.47
CA GLN A 175 21.18 19.26 9.47
C GLN A 175 20.35 19.82 8.32
N LEU A 176 19.36 19.08 7.83
CA LEU A 176 18.46 19.55 6.77
C LEU A 176 17.63 20.75 7.22
N CYS A 177 17.17 20.77 8.47
CA CYS A 177 16.45 21.91 9.06
C CYS A 177 17.26 23.21 9.11
N GLN A 178 18.61 23.12 9.11
CA GLN A 178 19.49 24.30 9.11
C GLN A 178 19.75 24.85 7.71
N ILE A 179 19.42 24.11 6.65
CA ILE A 179 19.59 24.58 5.27
C ILE A 179 18.53 25.63 4.97
N GLU A 180 18.96 26.86 4.63
CA GLU A 180 18.08 28.03 4.41
C GLU A 180 16.89 27.73 3.49
N ARG A 181 17.11 26.99 2.40
CA ARG A 181 16.03 26.65 1.45
C ARG A 181 14.92 25.78 2.05
N PHE A 182 15.22 24.97 3.07
CA PHE A 182 14.24 24.14 3.76
C PHE A 182 13.72 24.85 5.02
N ALA A 183 14.59 25.51 5.77
CA ALA A 183 14.26 26.23 7.00
C ALA A 183 13.10 27.24 6.80
N LYS A 184 13.05 27.90 5.64
CA LYS A 184 11.97 28.85 5.28
C LYS A 184 10.56 28.21 5.22
N HIS A 185 10.47 26.88 5.14
CA HIS A 185 9.21 26.12 5.12
C HIS A 185 8.82 25.56 6.49
N ALA A 186 9.54 25.91 7.55
CA ALA A 186 9.10 25.58 8.90
C ALA A 186 7.87 26.43 9.26
N PRO A 187 6.80 25.82 9.82
CA PRO A 187 5.63 26.57 10.27
C PRO A 187 5.99 27.48 11.45
N PRO A 188 5.22 28.56 11.69
CA PRO A 188 5.40 29.40 12.85
C PRO A 188 5.19 28.61 14.15
N LYS A 189 6.06 28.83 15.14
CA LYS A 189 5.91 28.23 16.48
C LYS A 189 5.02 29.09 17.36
N HIS A 190 4.12 28.45 18.10
CA HIS A 190 3.25 29.07 19.10
C HIS A 190 3.63 28.63 20.51
N GLU A 191 3.37 29.49 21.51
CA GLU A 191 3.80 29.30 22.91
C GLU A 191 3.25 28.01 23.58
N HIS A 192 2.18 27.44 23.02
CA HIS A 192 1.50 26.26 23.56
C HIS A 192 1.63 25.03 22.66
N ASP A 193 2.51 25.06 21.66
CA ASP A 193 2.74 23.90 20.81
C ASP A 193 3.42 22.78 21.60
N SER A 194 2.81 21.60 21.55
CA SER A 194 3.33 20.40 22.21
C SER A 194 4.35 19.65 21.35
N VAL A 195 4.48 20.02 20.08
CA VAL A 195 5.33 19.38 19.07
C VAL A 195 6.18 20.46 18.41
N ASP A 196 7.50 20.24 18.35
CA ASP A 196 8.41 21.14 17.64
C ASP A 196 8.45 20.79 16.16
N LEU A 197 7.69 21.52 15.33
CA LEU A 197 7.60 21.29 13.89
C LEU A 197 8.80 21.88 13.15
N GLY A 198 9.40 21.07 12.28
CA GLY A 198 10.40 21.47 11.30
C GLY A 198 9.80 21.82 9.94
N PRO A 199 10.64 21.94 8.89
CA PRO A 199 10.20 22.18 7.52
C PRO A 199 9.10 21.21 7.06
N PHE A 200 8.15 21.74 6.31
CA PHE A 200 7.12 20.95 5.61
C PHE A 200 6.20 20.14 6.54
N ASN A 201 6.03 20.59 7.79
CA ASN A 201 5.19 19.96 8.82
C ASN A 201 5.70 18.58 9.32
N LEU A 202 7.01 18.33 9.22
CA LEU A 202 7.64 17.12 9.78
C LEU A 202 8.30 17.40 11.13
N SER A 203 8.38 16.38 11.99
CA SER A 203 9.08 16.51 13.28
C SER A 203 9.66 15.19 13.77
N THR A 204 10.70 15.26 14.59
CA THR A 204 11.23 14.12 15.38
C THR A 204 10.65 14.08 16.80
N SER A 205 9.82 15.06 17.17
CA SER A 205 9.25 15.17 18.51
C SER A 205 8.15 14.10 18.73
N PRO A 206 8.06 13.49 19.94
CA PRO A 206 6.97 12.58 20.27
C PRO A 206 5.61 13.27 20.10
N GLY A 207 4.64 12.55 19.53
CA GLY A 207 3.29 13.09 19.29
C GLY A 207 3.15 13.90 18.00
N ALA A 208 4.23 14.04 17.21
CA ALA A 208 4.12 14.58 15.85
C ALA A 208 3.16 13.74 15.00
N ASP A 209 2.29 14.44 14.27
CA ASP A 209 1.38 13.84 13.30
C ASP A 209 2.16 13.21 12.13
N CYS A 210 3.13 13.94 11.56
CA CYS A 210 3.99 13.42 10.50
C CYS A 210 5.43 13.26 11.03
N PRO A 211 5.74 12.15 11.73
CA PRO A 211 7.06 11.95 12.32
C PRO A 211 8.12 11.68 11.26
N VAL A 212 9.37 12.01 11.56
CA VAL A 212 10.53 11.49 10.84
C VAL A 212 10.94 10.16 11.46
N PHE A 213 11.03 9.11 10.64
CA PHE A 213 11.37 7.76 11.09
C PHE A 213 12.40 7.09 10.16
N ASP A 214 13.06 6.03 10.65
CA ASP A 214 14.06 5.29 9.88
C ASP A 214 13.41 4.60 8.66
N GLY A 215 14.03 4.72 7.49
CA GLY A 215 13.51 4.15 6.24
C GLY A 215 12.38 4.96 5.59
N MET A 216 12.00 6.12 6.15
CA MET A 216 10.90 6.95 5.64
C MET A 216 11.04 7.27 4.15
N SER A 217 12.16 7.82 3.69
CA SER A 217 12.39 8.10 2.26
C SER A 217 12.08 6.88 1.39
N THR A 218 12.63 5.71 1.72
CA THR A 218 12.32 4.47 0.99
C THR A 218 10.82 4.15 0.98
N TYR A 219 10.16 4.20 2.14
CA TYR A 219 8.72 3.94 2.26
C TYR A 219 7.88 4.86 1.36
N LEU A 220 8.17 6.17 1.39
CA LEU A 220 7.39 7.18 0.67
C LEU A 220 7.40 6.94 -0.84
N PHE A 221 8.58 6.67 -1.40
CA PHE A 221 8.72 6.45 -2.83
C PHE A 221 8.24 5.05 -3.25
N LEU A 222 8.26 4.06 -2.36
CA LEU A 222 7.76 2.70 -2.65
C LEU A 222 6.24 2.65 -2.84
N TYR A 223 5.45 3.18 -1.90
CA TYR A 223 3.99 3.16 -2.08
C TYR A 223 3.55 4.00 -3.28
N THR A 224 4.25 5.13 -3.51
CA THR A 224 4.00 5.98 -4.66
C THR A 224 4.28 5.25 -5.96
N GLY A 225 5.40 4.53 -6.03
CA GLY A 225 5.76 3.73 -7.19
C GLY A 225 4.78 2.60 -7.47
N ALA A 226 4.23 1.96 -6.43
CA ALA A 226 3.17 0.96 -6.57
C ALA A 226 1.87 1.54 -7.13
N THR A 227 1.46 2.74 -6.69
CA THR A 227 0.29 3.44 -7.25
C THR A 227 0.52 3.82 -8.72
N LEU A 228 1.71 4.31 -9.08
CA LEU A 228 2.04 4.63 -10.47
C LEU A 228 2.12 3.38 -11.36
N ALA A 229 2.64 2.26 -10.85
CA ALA A 229 2.64 0.98 -11.57
C ALA A 229 1.22 0.45 -11.80
N ALA A 230 0.33 0.55 -10.80
CA ALA A 230 -1.08 0.22 -10.92
C ALA A 230 -1.78 1.10 -11.96
N THR A 231 -1.54 2.41 -11.88
CA THR A 231 -2.07 3.40 -12.84
C THR A 231 -1.61 3.10 -14.25
N HIS A 232 -0.35 2.72 -14.44
CA HIS A 232 0.19 2.33 -15.74
C HIS A 232 -0.56 1.14 -16.36
N GLN A 233 -0.94 0.13 -15.56
CA GLN A 233 -1.72 -1.01 -16.08
C GLN A 233 -3.10 -0.58 -16.58
N LEU A 234 -3.73 0.40 -15.93
CA LEU A 234 -5.00 0.97 -16.37
C LEU A 234 -4.83 1.81 -17.65
N THR A 235 -3.86 2.72 -17.68
CA THR A 235 -3.66 3.65 -18.83
C THR A 235 -3.16 2.95 -20.09
N THR A 236 -2.54 1.77 -19.95
CA THR A 236 -2.15 0.89 -21.07
C THR A 236 -3.17 -0.18 -21.41
N GLN A 237 -4.33 -0.19 -20.74
CA GLN A 237 -5.40 -1.18 -20.93
C GLN A 237 -4.98 -2.63 -20.68
N ASN A 238 -3.91 -2.84 -19.90
CA ASN A 238 -3.46 -4.16 -19.51
C ASN A 238 -4.33 -4.72 -18.37
N SER A 239 -4.85 -3.86 -17.50
CA SER A 239 -5.81 -4.19 -16.45
C SER A 239 -7.10 -3.37 -16.57
N ASP A 240 -8.20 -3.95 -16.12
CA ASP A 240 -9.47 -3.25 -15.91
C ASP A 240 -9.59 -2.77 -14.44
N ILE A 241 -8.95 -3.50 -13.51
CA ILE A 241 -8.85 -3.16 -12.09
C ILE A 241 -7.39 -3.30 -11.65
N ALA A 242 -6.85 -2.27 -11.00
CA ALA A 242 -5.50 -2.29 -10.44
C ALA A 242 -5.54 -1.90 -8.96
N ILE A 243 -4.93 -2.72 -8.13
CA ILE A 243 -5.03 -2.64 -6.66
C ILE A 243 -3.64 -2.35 -6.09
N ASN A 244 -3.53 -1.30 -5.28
CA ASN A 244 -2.38 -1.03 -4.42
C ASN A 244 -2.85 -0.64 -3.02
N TRP A 245 -2.71 -1.55 -2.05
CA TRP A 245 -3.12 -1.28 -0.66
C TRP A 245 -2.13 -0.43 0.13
N SER A 246 -0.90 -0.24 -0.37
CA SER A 246 0.11 0.58 0.31
C SER A 246 -0.08 2.08 0.11
N GLY A 247 -0.80 2.47 -0.95
CA GLY A 247 -1.11 3.85 -1.29
C GLY A 247 -2.38 4.36 -0.62
N GLY A 248 -2.99 5.38 -1.22
CA GLY A 248 -4.21 6.00 -0.69
C GLY A 248 -3.96 7.09 0.35
N LEU A 249 -2.77 7.71 0.34
CA LEU A 249 -2.36 8.71 1.33
C LEU A 249 -2.89 10.10 0.95
N HIS A 250 -4.18 10.32 1.21
CA HIS A 250 -4.98 11.42 0.66
C HIS A 250 -4.76 12.81 1.29
N HIS A 251 -4.16 12.90 2.48
CA HIS A 251 -3.98 14.17 3.20
C HIS A 251 -2.72 14.95 2.78
N ALA A 252 -1.81 14.34 2.01
CA ALA A 252 -0.59 15.04 1.62
C ALA A 252 -0.90 16.22 0.69
N HIS A 253 -0.42 17.41 1.05
CA HIS A 253 -0.58 18.63 0.25
C HIS A 253 0.62 18.82 -0.68
N LYS A 254 0.54 19.84 -1.54
CA LYS A 254 1.57 20.11 -2.55
C LYS A 254 2.97 20.31 -1.95
N SER A 255 3.04 20.95 -0.79
CA SER A 255 4.30 21.42 -0.20
C SER A 255 4.40 21.14 1.29
N GLU A 256 3.60 20.23 1.84
CA GLU A 256 3.67 19.84 3.26
C GLU A 256 3.03 18.47 3.51
N ALA A 257 3.51 17.81 4.57
CA ALA A 257 2.90 16.58 5.06
C ALA A 257 1.69 16.92 5.96
N SER A 258 0.72 16.02 6.02
CA SER A 258 -0.48 16.17 6.87
C SER A 258 -1.17 14.81 7.05
N GLY A 259 -1.73 14.54 8.22
CA GLY A 259 -2.57 13.36 8.48
C GLY A 259 -1.87 12.04 8.18
N PHE A 260 -0.60 11.88 8.62
CA PHE A 260 0.26 10.73 8.33
C PHE A 260 0.70 10.57 6.86
N CYS A 261 0.35 11.54 6.00
CA CYS A 261 0.58 11.51 4.56
C CYS A 261 1.68 12.49 4.15
N TYR A 262 2.61 12.04 3.29
CA TYR A 262 3.77 12.83 2.86
C TYR A 262 3.84 13.00 1.34
N ILE A 263 3.51 11.96 0.57
CA ILE A 263 3.37 12.05 -0.89
C ILE A 263 1.93 11.68 -1.21
N ASN A 264 1.26 12.51 -1.99
CA ASN A 264 -0.09 12.26 -2.45
C ASN A 264 -0.03 11.39 -3.72
N ASP A 265 0.09 10.09 -3.52
CA ASP A 265 0.17 9.11 -4.60
C ASP A 265 -1.11 9.09 -5.47
N ILE A 266 -2.25 9.44 -4.88
CA ILE A 266 -3.55 9.55 -5.55
C ILE A 266 -3.54 10.69 -6.57
N VAL A 267 -3.08 11.88 -6.19
CA VAL A 267 -3.00 13.03 -7.10
C VAL A 267 -2.07 12.70 -8.27
N LEU A 268 -0.94 12.06 -8.01
CA LEU A 268 -0.01 11.61 -9.05
C LEU A 268 -0.65 10.59 -10.00
N ALA A 269 -1.43 9.64 -9.48
CA ALA A 269 -2.21 8.69 -10.27
C ALA A 269 -3.20 9.42 -11.19
N ILE A 270 -4.02 10.30 -10.63
CA ILE A 270 -5.05 11.04 -11.38
C ILE A 270 -4.41 11.92 -12.46
N LEU A 271 -3.28 12.57 -12.18
CA LEU A 271 -2.53 13.35 -13.18
C LEU A 271 -2.07 12.49 -14.36
N ASP A 272 -1.59 11.26 -14.13
CA ASP A 272 -1.23 10.35 -15.22
C ASP A 272 -2.48 9.82 -15.96
N MET A 273 -3.56 9.49 -15.23
CA MET A 273 -4.84 9.08 -15.81
C MET A 273 -5.45 10.14 -16.72
N LEU A 274 -5.36 11.43 -16.37
CA LEU A 274 -5.86 12.55 -17.17
C LEU A 274 -5.14 12.71 -18.54
N ARG A 275 -4.08 11.94 -18.81
CA ARG A 275 -3.45 11.88 -20.13
C ARG A 275 -4.21 10.99 -21.11
N VAL A 276 -5.03 10.07 -20.60
CA VAL A 276 -5.77 9.06 -21.37
C VAL A 276 -7.28 9.22 -21.18
N TYR A 277 -7.72 9.46 -19.96
CA TYR A 277 -9.13 9.53 -19.57
C TYR A 277 -9.63 10.98 -19.59
N ALA A 278 -10.78 11.21 -20.22
CA ALA A 278 -11.36 12.55 -20.34
C ALA A 278 -11.78 13.11 -18.97
N ARG A 279 -12.40 12.24 -18.17
CA ARG A 279 -12.92 12.52 -16.82
C ARG A 279 -12.55 11.39 -15.86
N VAL A 280 -12.05 11.74 -14.68
CA VAL A 280 -11.70 10.81 -13.60
C VAL A 280 -12.55 11.13 -12.38
N LEU A 281 -13.29 10.16 -11.88
CA LEU A 281 -14.03 10.30 -10.61
C LEU A 281 -13.18 9.71 -9.49
N TYR A 282 -12.88 10.53 -8.49
CA TYR A 282 -12.26 10.10 -7.24
C TYR A 282 -13.37 9.90 -6.20
N ILE A 283 -13.43 8.70 -5.62
CA ILE A 283 -14.36 8.37 -4.54
C ILE A 283 -13.51 8.03 -3.31
N ASP A 284 -13.86 8.63 -2.18
CA ASP A 284 -13.14 8.48 -0.92
C ASP A 284 -14.10 8.01 0.17
N ILE A 285 -13.83 6.82 0.71
CA ILE A 285 -14.60 6.22 1.80
C ILE A 285 -13.83 6.18 3.13
N ASP A 286 -12.69 6.87 3.22
CA ASP A 286 -12.02 7.08 4.51
C ASP A 286 -12.95 7.82 5.47
N VAL A 287 -12.73 7.63 6.77
CA VAL A 287 -13.49 8.38 7.77
C VAL A 287 -13.11 9.87 7.78
N HIS A 288 -11.91 10.23 7.31
CA HIS A 288 -11.45 11.61 7.18
C HIS A 288 -11.75 12.17 5.79
N HIS A 289 -11.99 13.48 5.71
CA HIS A 289 -12.16 14.14 4.42
C HIS A 289 -10.87 14.06 3.59
N GLY A 290 -10.96 13.64 2.33
CA GLY A 290 -9.84 13.57 1.37
C GLY A 290 -9.37 14.94 0.86
N ASP A 291 -9.02 15.82 1.78
CA ASP A 291 -8.72 17.24 1.56
C ASP A 291 -7.53 17.49 0.62
N GLY A 292 -6.45 16.72 0.70
CA GLY A 292 -5.29 16.90 -0.18
C GLY A 292 -5.62 16.62 -1.65
N VAL A 293 -6.48 15.62 -1.92
CA VAL A 293 -6.95 15.31 -3.28
C VAL A 293 -7.95 16.35 -3.76
N GLU A 294 -8.89 16.77 -2.91
CA GLU A 294 -9.84 17.85 -3.23
C GLU A 294 -9.11 19.16 -3.55
N GLU A 295 -8.18 19.58 -2.70
CA GLU A 295 -7.42 20.83 -2.89
C GLU A 295 -6.65 20.82 -4.21
N ALA A 296 -6.03 19.69 -4.56
CA ALA A 296 -5.27 19.54 -5.80
C ALA A 296 -6.13 19.73 -7.06
N PHE A 297 -7.43 19.39 -6.99
CA PHE A 297 -8.33 19.39 -8.15
C PHE A 297 -9.51 20.35 -8.05
N GLN A 298 -9.62 21.18 -7.00
CA GLN A 298 -10.72 22.13 -6.77
C GLN A 298 -10.99 23.15 -7.91
N ARG A 299 -10.08 23.26 -8.89
CA ARG A 299 -10.20 24.12 -10.09
C ARG A 299 -10.40 23.33 -11.39
N GLN A 300 -10.44 22.00 -11.34
CA GLN A 300 -10.32 21.12 -12.50
C GLN A 300 -11.64 20.36 -12.76
N PRO A 301 -12.46 20.76 -13.75
CA PRO A 301 -13.72 20.07 -14.06
C PRO A 301 -13.54 18.67 -14.66
N ARG A 302 -12.31 18.28 -15.02
CA ARG A 302 -12.03 16.92 -15.49
C ARG A 302 -11.87 15.91 -14.35
N VAL A 303 -11.83 16.36 -13.10
CA VAL A 303 -11.77 15.50 -11.93
C VAL A 303 -12.93 15.87 -11.02
N MET A 304 -13.73 14.88 -10.65
CA MET A 304 -14.73 15.06 -9.60
C MET A 304 -14.24 14.34 -8.34
N THR A 305 -14.22 15.01 -7.20
CA THR A 305 -13.96 14.39 -5.90
C THR A 305 -15.28 14.14 -5.19
N LEU A 306 -15.47 12.94 -4.65
CA LEU A 306 -16.64 12.54 -3.87
C LEU A 306 -16.15 11.91 -2.57
N SER A 307 -16.30 12.61 -1.45
CA SER A 307 -15.84 12.14 -0.14
C SER A 307 -17.00 11.94 0.84
N TYR A 308 -17.00 10.79 1.52
CA TYR A 308 -17.93 10.45 2.59
C TYR A 308 -17.16 10.37 3.92
N HIS A 309 -17.28 11.38 4.78
CA HIS A 309 -16.40 11.49 5.94
C HIS A 309 -17.14 11.96 7.18
N ARG A 310 -16.55 11.69 8.35
CA ARG A 310 -17.06 12.22 9.60
C ARG A 310 -16.89 13.74 9.63
N TYR A 311 -17.97 14.45 9.89
CA TYR A 311 -17.96 15.91 10.01
C TYR A 311 -18.90 16.37 11.12
N GLY A 312 -18.53 17.44 11.82
CA GLY A 312 -19.32 18.00 12.91
C GLY A 312 -18.57 19.10 13.66
N PRO A 313 -19.29 19.94 14.43
CA PRO A 313 -18.72 21.12 15.04
C PRO A 313 -17.61 20.78 16.05
N TYR A 314 -17.77 19.68 16.79
CA TYR A 314 -16.82 19.17 17.77
C TYR A 314 -16.97 17.65 17.96
N ASP A 315 -15.87 16.92 18.08
CA ASP A 315 -15.82 15.54 18.57
C ASP A 315 -15.94 15.51 20.11
N ASP A 316 -15.83 14.31 20.69
CA ASP A 316 -15.95 14.10 22.14
C ASP A 316 -14.86 14.82 22.95
N THR A 317 -13.85 15.38 22.28
CA THR A 317 -12.75 16.14 22.87
C THR A 317 -12.91 17.65 22.71
N GLY A 318 -13.97 18.12 22.05
CA GLY A 318 -14.21 19.54 21.85
C GLY A 318 -13.42 20.13 20.67
N HIS A 319 -12.91 19.29 19.75
CA HIS A 319 -12.18 19.70 18.56
C HIS A 319 -12.93 19.31 17.29
N LYS A 320 -12.77 20.06 16.19
CA LYS A 320 -13.28 19.59 14.89
C LYS A 320 -12.60 18.26 14.56
N PHE A 321 -13.36 17.30 14.05
CA PHE A 321 -12.78 16.06 13.55
C PHE A 321 -11.82 16.39 12.40
N PHE A 322 -10.62 15.82 12.43
CA PHE A 322 -9.59 16.06 11.43
C PHE A 322 -10.09 15.69 10.02
N PRO A 323 -9.77 16.45 8.96
CA PRO A 323 -8.94 17.68 8.92
C PRO A 323 -9.73 18.98 9.19
N GLY A 324 -11.03 18.90 9.43
CA GLY A 324 -11.90 20.06 9.70
C GLY A 324 -12.41 20.82 8.47
N THR A 325 -12.15 20.28 7.27
CA THR A 325 -12.68 20.69 5.95
C THR A 325 -13.72 19.67 5.46
N GLY A 326 -14.33 19.91 4.28
CA GLY A 326 -15.32 18.99 3.69
C GLY A 326 -16.75 19.29 4.12
N ASP A 327 -17.08 20.56 4.40
CA ASP A 327 -18.46 20.93 4.69
C ASP A 327 -19.37 20.71 3.46
N LEU A 328 -20.68 20.62 3.69
CA LEU A 328 -21.68 20.55 2.64
C LEU A 328 -21.57 21.71 1.62
N THR A 329 -21.02 22.85 2.03
CA THR A 329 -20.86 24.03 1.18
C THR A 329 -19.52 24.11 0.44
N ASP A 330 -18.61 23.16 0.72
CA ASP A 330 -17.34 22.99 0.01
C ASP A 330 -17.61 22.23 -1.29
N VAL A 331 -17.77 22.98 -2.38
CA VAL A 331 -18.16 22.45 -3.69
C VAL A 331 -17.08 22.66 -4.75
N GLY A 332 -15.82 22.78 -4.34
CA GLY A 332 -14.71 23.23 -5.17
C GLY A 332 -14.55 24.75 -5.14
N LEU A 333 -13.53 25.27 -5.83
CA LEU A 333 -13.17 26.67 -5.70
C LEU A 333 -14.16 27.57 -6.45
N ARG A 334 -14.94 28.33 -5.68
CA ARG A 334 -15.96 29.26 -6.18
C ARG A 334 -15.42 30.23 -7.22
N GLY A 335 -16.19 30.45 -8.27
CA GLY A 335 -15.82 31.33 -9.38
C GLY A 335 -14.78 30.74 -10.35
N THR A 336 -14.42 29.46 -10.20
CA THR A 336 -13.61 28.73 -11.18
C THR A 336 -14.43 27.71 -11.94
N VAL A 337 -13.88 27.18 -13.03
CA VAL A 337 -14.51 26.09 -13.78
C VAL A 337 -14.60 24.77 -13.01
N GLY A 338 -13.87 24.63 -11.89
CA GLY A 338 -13.97 23.48 -10.98
C GLY A 338 -15.06 23.60 -9.92
N GLU A 339 -15.78 24.74 -9.85
CA GLU A 339 -16.94 24.85 -8.98
C GLU A 339 -17.99 23.78 -9.35
N HIS A 340 -18.56 23.13 -8.35
CA HIS A 340 -19.46 21.97 -8.41
C HIS A 340 -18.83 20.62 -8.82
N PHE A 341 -17.49 20.52 -8.84
CA PHE A 341 -16.79 19.25 -9.07
C PHE A 341 -16.15 18.67 -7.79
N ALA A 342 -16.38 19.28 -6.63
CA ALA A 342 -16.17 18.62 -5.35
C ALA A 342 -17.52 18.35 -4.69
N LEU A 343 -17.74 17.10 -4.26
CA LEU A 343 -18.98 16.64 -3.65
C LEU A 343 -18.66 16.05 -2.27
N ASN A 344 -19.03 16.80 -1.24
CA ASN A 344 -18.79 16.42 0.14
C ASN A 344 -20.06 15.89 0.80
N VAL A 345 -19.94 14.74 1.47
CA VAL A 345 -21.01 14.09 2.20
C VAL A 345 -20.62 14.04 3.69
N PRO A 346 -20.83 15.15 4.44
CA PRO A 346 -20.52 15.22 5.86
C PRO A 346 -21.45 14.33 6.69
N ILE A 347 -20.89 13.38 7.44
CA ILE A 347 -21.63 12.37 8.20
C ILE A 347 -21.38 12.54 9.72
N PRO A 348 -22.44 12.61 10.55
CA PRO A 348 -22.28 12.56 12.01
C PRO A 348 -21.75 11.20 12.50
N SER A 349 -21.25 11.15 13.74
CA SER A 349 -20.82 9.90 14.36
C SER A 349 -21.96 8.87 14.46
N GLY A 350 -21.63 7.58 14.29
CA GLY A 350 -22.55 6.47 14.54
C GLY A 350 -23.36 5.99 13.34
N ILE A 351 -22.92 6.27 12.11
CA ILE A 351 -23.53 5.69 10.90
C ILE A 351 -23.38 4.16 10.87
N ASP A 352 -24.43 3.46 10.46
CA ASP A 352 -24.42 2.00 10.26
C ASP A 352 -24.33 1.58 8.78
N ASP A 353 -24.11 0.29 8.52
CA ASP A 353 -23.98 -0.26 7.16
C ASP A 353 -25.21 0.01 6.28
N ARG A 354 -26.43 0.02 6.85
CA ARG A 354 -27.66 0.22 6.06
C ARG A 354 -27.78 1.67 5.62
N GLN A 355 -27.51 2.59 6.53
CA GLN A 355 -27.50 4.03 6.27
C GLN A 355 -26.38 4.39 5.30
N TYR A 356 -25.17 3.89 5.53
CA TYR A 356 -24.02 4.16 4.66
C TYR A 356 -24.26 3.59 3.27
N LYS A 357 -24.74 2.34 3.14
CA LYS A 357 -25.09 1.75 1.84
C LYS A 357 -26.12 2.57 1.09
N TYR A 358 -27.20 2.99 1.74
CA TYR A 358 -28.21 3.84 1.11
C TYR A 358 -27.61 5.16 0.62
N LEU A 359 -26.81 5.82 1.46
CA LEU A 359 -26.16 7.08 1.14
C LEU A 359 -25.16 6.94 -0.01
N PHE A 360 -24.29 5.93 0.04
CA PHE A 360 -23.31 5.64 -0.99
C PHE A 360 -23.99 5.30 -2.33
N GLU A 361 -24.96 4.38 -2.35
CA GLU A 361 -25.64 3.99 -3.59
C GLU A 361 -26.41 5.18 -4.19
N SER A 362 -27.11 5.97 -3.38
CA SER A 362 -27.93 7.08 -3.87
C SER A 362 -27.09 8.25 -4.39
N THR A 363 -25.99 8.59 -3.70
CA THR A 363 -25.12 9.71 -4.10
C THR A 363 -24.14 9.31 -5.21
N THR A 364 -23.43 8.19 -5.06
CA THR A 364 -22.44 7.74 -6.06
C THR A 364 -23.09 7.44 -7.41
N SER A 365 -24.29 6.82 -7.44
CA SER A 365 -24.98 6.56 -8.73
C SER A 365 -25.32 7.84 -9.47
N ARG A 366 -25.73 8.90 -8.75
CA ARG A 366 -26.04 10.21 -9.33
C ARG A 366 -24.78 10.94 -9.78
N ALA A 367 -23.70 10.84 -9.01
CA ALA A 367 -22.41 11.39 -9.40
C ALA A 367 -21.90 10.74 -10.70
N ILE A 368 -21.96 9.41 -10.81
CA ILE A 368 -21.58 8.68 -12.02
C ILE A 368 -22.48 9.07 -13.20
N GLU A 369 -23.80 9.14 -13.03
CA GLU A 369 -24.74 9.53 -14.09
C GLU A 369 -24.49 10.97 -14.60
N ALA A 370 -24.29 11.92 -13.68
CA ALA A 370 -24.13 13.32 -14.02
C ALA A 370 -22.73 13.66 -14.56
N PHE A 371 -21.69 13.05 -13.99
CA PHE A 371 -20.30 13.32 -14.35
C PHE A 371 -19.79 12.44 -15.50
N ASP A 372 -20.39 11.27 -15.72
CA ASP A 372 -20.03 10.31 -16.78
C ASP A 372 -18.50 10.02 -16.81
N PRO A 373 -17.90 9.54 -15.71
CA PRO A 373 -16.45 9.33 -15.66
C PRO A 373 -15.99 8.22 -16.60
N SER A 374 -14.82 8.41 -17.20
CA SER A 374 -14.14 7.38 -18.02
C SER A 374 -13.18 6.50 -17.22
N ALA A 375 -12.89 6.87 -15.97
CA ALA A 375 -12.15 6.05 -15.01
C ALA A 375 -12.51 6.46 -13.57
N ILE A 376 -12.34 5.54 -12.63
CA ILE A 376 -12.59 5.75 -11.21
C ILE A 376 -11.32 5.42 -10.41
N VAL A 377 -11.01 6.27 -9.43
CA VAL A 377 -10.07 5.96 -8.35
C VAL A 377 -10.89 5.88 -7.07
N LEU A 378 -10.84 4.74 -6.38
CA LEU A 378 -11.53 4.51 -5.12
C LEU A 378 -10.48 4.34 -4.03
N GLN A 379 -10.47 5.26 -3.07
CA GLN A 379 -9.68 5.18 -1.84
C GLN A 379 -10.42 4.33 -0.82
#